data_AF-I4HZY4-F1
#
_entry.id   AF-I4HZY4-F1
#
_cell.length_a   1.000
_cell.length_b   1.000
_cell.length_c   1.000
_cell.angle_alpha   90.00
_cell.angle_beta   90.00
_cell.angle_gamma   90.00
#
_symmetry.space_group_name_H-M   'P 1'
#
loop_
_entity.id
_entity.type
_entity.pdbx_description
1 polymer ?
#
loop_
_entity_poly.entity_id
_entity_poly.type
_entity_poly.pdbx_seq_one_letter_code
_entity_poly.pdbx_strand_id
1 'polypeptide(L)'
;MNNRLVQGLADPGKSLLFFLVFGTFGLTLASDALSDLVLNRFGEYLQTHWQINPVIFRLIIFVVIIGLIILAIALSNLSRWITINRPSQVQPKPLKATFPGLIIIASPGKGISSARGAIEHHWSGGIGNLKYCWIICGGKESLKNAREMVKGLSGKGQWIDNNEMEYILSDHQDSDRQLCLFLRNLEPPNNDDPNETFKLVNSIYEKAESEGIASEEIIADYTGGTKSMTAGMVLACADPDRLLAFMRPEAYTSDGYADLTKPSIATEVKVNFQVKAAKPPR
;
A
#
# COMPACT_ATOMS: atom_id res chain seq x y z
N MET A 1 19.18 -28.32 -24.80
CA MET A 1 18.77 -29.48 -23.96
C MET A 1 18.24 -28.94 -22.65
N ASN A 2 16.92 -28.83 -22.51
CA ASN A 2 16.25 -28.40 -21.29
C ASN A 2 16.46 -29.46 -20.22
N ASN A 3 17.18 -29.10 -19.17
CA ASN A 3 17.54 -30.00 -18.08
C ASN A 3 16.28 -30.20 -17.21
N ARG A 4 15.48 -31.23 -17.54
CA ARG A 4 14.29 -31.63 -16.77
C ARG A 4 14.57 -31.85 -15.27
N LEU A 5 15.83 -32.10 -14.91
CA LEU A 5 16.32 -32.17 -13.53
C LEU A 5 16.21 -30.83 -12.77
N VAL A 6 16.47 -29.71 -13.44
CA VAL A 6 16.44 -28.38 -12.81
C VAL A 6 14.99 -27.92 -12.59
N GLN A 7 14.07 -28.26 -13.50
CA GLN A 7 12.64 -27.99 -13.33
C GLN A 7 11.98 -28.86 -12.25
N GLY A 8 12.51 -30.05 -11.95
CA GLY A 8 12.05 -30.88 -10.83
C GLY A 8 12.53 -30.40 -9.46
N LEU A 9 13.68 -29.73 -9.40
CA LEU A 9 14.27 -29.19 -8.16
C LEU A 9 13.62 -27.88 -7.68
N ALA A 10 12.94 -27.15 -8.57
CA ALA A 10 12.35 -25.85 -8.27
C ALA A 10 10.87 -25.89 -7.87
N ASP A 11 10.23 -27.07 -7.86
CA ASP A 11 8.81 -27.24 -7.53
C ASP A 11 8.65 -27.93 -6.15
N PRO A 12 8.60 -27.16 -5.04
CA PRO A 12 8.63 -27.70 -3.67
C PRO A 12 7.41 -28.58 -3.34
N GLY A 13 6.32 -28.49 -4.11
CA GLY A 13 5.10 -29.27 -3.89
C GLY A 13 5.17 -30.73 -4.35
N LYS A 14 6.05 -31.09 -5.29
CA LYS A 14 6.10 -32.44 -5.90
C LYS A 14 7.25 -33.32 -5.43
N SER A 15 8.19 -32.75 -4.66
CA SER A 15 9.42 -33.43 -4.24
C SER A 15 9.71 -33.29 -2.74
N LEU A 16 8.68 -33.18 -1.89
CA LEU A 16 8.86 -33.11 -0.43
C LEU A 16 9.68 -34.27 0.12
N LEU A 17 9.47 -35.49 -0.40
CA LEU A 17 10.24 -36.68 -0.01
C LEU A 17 11.68 -36.63 -0.52
N PHE A 18 11.91 -36.08 -1.72
CA PHE A 18 13.26 -35.86 -2.26
C PHE A 18 14.00 -34.80 -1.45
N PHE A 19 13.38 -33.66 -1.13
CA PHE A 19 13.95 -32.63 -0.26
C PHE A 19 14.19 -33.12 1.15
N LEU A 20 13.31 -33.97 1.69
CA LEU A 20 13.51 -34.55 3.02
C LEU A 20 14.69 -35.53 3.00
N VAL A 21 14.77 -36.44 2.02
CA VAL A 21 15.87 -37.41 1.93
C VAL A 21 17.19 -36.72 1.56
N PHE A 22 17.25 -35.94 0.48
CA PHE A 22 18.48 -35.24 0.10
C PHE A 22 18.86 -34.13 1.07
N GLY A 23 17.89 -33.45 1.67
CA GLY A 23 18.12 -32.44 2.68
C GLY A 23 18.68 -33.05 3.96
N THR A 24 18.04 -34.07 4.52
CA THR A 24 18.54 -34.67 5.78
C THR A 24 19.83 -35.44 5.57
N PHE A 25 19.92 -36.32 4.58
CA PHE A 25 21.14 -37.10 4.35
C PHE A 25 22.27 -36.26 3.78
N GLY A 26 21.99 -35.40 2.80
CA GLY A 26 23.01 -34.55 2.18
C GLY A 26 23.58 -33.53 3.17
N LEU A 27 22.73 -32.92 4.00
CA LEU A 27 23.17 -31.94 4.99
C LEU A 27 23.88 -32.62 6.17
N THR A 28 23.48 -33.82 6.58
CA THR A 28 24.21 -34.59 7.61
C THR A 28 25.59 -34.99 7.10
N LEU A 29 25.69 -35.54 5.90
CA LEU A 29 26.99 -35.92 5.31
C LEU A 29 27.91 -34.70 5.10
N ALA A 30 27.36 -33.59 4.61
CA ALA A 30 28.11 -32.35 4.46
C ALA A 30 28.54 -31.78 5.82
N SER A 31 27.68 -31.84 6.83
CA SER A 31 27.98 -31.42 8.19
C SER A 31 29.08 -32.27 8.81
N ASP A 32 29.04 -33.59 8.65
CA ASP A 32 30.05 -34.49 9.18
C ASP A 32 31.41 -34.29 8.49
N ALA A 33 31.41 -34.17 7.16
CA ALA A 33 32.63 -33.89 6.40
C ALA A 33 33.24 -32.52 6.76
N LEU A 34 32.40 -31.50 6.93
CA LEU A 34 32.84 -30.17 7.33
C LEU A 34 33.34 -30.16 8.79
N SER A 35 32.66 -30.89 9.68
CA SER A 35 33.05 -31.06 11.08
C SER A 35 34.41 -31.74 11.18
N ASP A 36 34.67 -32.80 10.41
CA ASP A 36 35.97 -33.48 10.40
C ASP A 36 37.09 -32.57 9.85
N LEU A 37 36.81 -31.88 8.74
CA LEU A 37 37.77 -30.96 8.14
C LEU A 37 38.14 -29.80 9.10
N VAL A 38 37.14 -29.19 9.73
CA VAL A 38 37.33 -27.98 10.55
C VAL A 38 37.77 -28.31 11.97
N LEU A 39 37.14 -29.29 12.64
CA LEU A 39 37.42 -29.59 14.03
C LEU A 39 38.63 -30.51 14.21
N ASN A 40 38.85 -31.44 13.29
CA ASN A 40 39.93 -32.43 13.42
C ASN A 40 41.14 -32.03 12.60
N ARG A 41 41.05 -31.95 11.26
CA ARG A 41 42.24 -31.66 10.43
C ARG A 41 42.82 -30.27 10.68
N PHE A 42 41.97 -29.26 10.72
CA PHE A 42 42.44 -27.90 10.99
C PHE A 42 42.80 -27.70 12.47
N GLY A 43 42.12 -28.39 13.39
CA GLY A 43 42.49 -28.43 14.81
C GLY A 43 43.88 -29.03 15.04
N GLU A 44 44.21 -30.15 14.41
CA GLU A 44 45.52 -30.81 14.45
C GLU A 44 46.63 -29.96 13.83
N TYR A 45 46.32 -29.27 12.72
CA TYR A 45 47.24 -28.30 12.12
C TYR A 45 47.58 -27.16 13.10
N LEU A 46 46.58 -26.58 13.75
CA LEU A 46 46.77 -25.51 14.75
C LEU A 46 47.50 -26.00 16.00
N GLN A 47 47.28 -27.25 16.42
CA GLN A 47 48.04 -27.87 17.50
C GLN A 47 49.51 -28.04 17.11
N THR A 48 49.78 -28.47 15.88
CA THR A 48 51.14 -28.75 15.41
C THR A 48 51.96 -27.47 15.23
N HIS A 49 51.37 -26.42 14.66
CA HIS A 49 52.07 -25.18 14.39
C HIS A 49 52.06 -24.21 15.58
N TRP A 50 50.94 -24.09 16.30
CA TRP A 50 50.72 -23.06 17.32
C TRP A 50 50.53 -23.62 18.73
N GLN A 51 50.71 -24.94 18.93
CA GLN A 51 50.57 -25.62 20.23
C GLN A 51 49.23 -25.38 20.94
N ILE A 52 48.18 -25.06 20.18
CA ILE A 52 46.85 -24.83 20.73
C ILE A 52 46.25 -26.18 21.12
N ASN A 53 45.74 -26.29 22.34
CA ASN A 53 45.04 -27.48 22.79
C ASN A 53 43.75 -27.70 21.97
N PRO A 54 43.55 -28.89 21.36
CA PRO A 54 42.39 -29.16 20.50
C PRO A 54 41.04 -29.00 21.24
N VAL A 55 41.01 -29.23 22.56
CA VAL A 55 39.80 -29.03 23.38
C VAL A 55 39.43 -27.55 23.46
N ILE A 56 40.43 -26.68 23.66
CA ILE A 56 40.21 -25.23 23.75
C ILE A 56 39.74 -24.69 22.39
N PHE A 57 40.34 -25.16 21.30
CA PHE A 57 39.94 -24.80 19.94
C PHE A 57 38.46 -25.12 19.65
N ARG A 58 38.00 -26.33 20.02
CA ARG A 58 36.59 -26.74 19.86
C ARG A 58 35.64 -25.85 20.67
N LEU A 59 36.00 -25.50 21.90
CA LEU A 59 35.20 -24.58 22.73
C LEU A 59 35.11 -23.18 22.12
N ILE A 60 36.20 -22.65 21.57
CA ILE A 60 36.20 -21.35 20.89
C ILE A 60 35.24 -21.35 19.70
N ILE A 61 35.32 -22.37 18.83
CA ILE A 61 34.42 -22.47 17.67
C ILE A 61 32.96 -22.53 18.13
N PHE A 62 32.65 -23.30 19.17
CA PHE A 62 31.29 -23.40 19.70
C PHE A 62 30.76 -22.06 20.19
N VAL A 63 31.58 -21.31 20.96
CA VAL A 63 31.22 -19.96 21.42
C VAL A 63 31.05 -18.99 20.25
N VAL A 64 31.90 -19.06 19.23
CA VAL A 64 31.79 -18.22 18.01
C VAL A 64 30.49 -18.52 17.28
N ILE A 65 30.13 -19.79 17.08
CA ILE A 65 28.87 -20.17 16.40
C ILE A 65 27.66 -19.66 17.20
N ILE A 66 27.64 -19.87 18.52
CA ILE A 66 26.56 -19.34 19.38
C ILE A 66 26.50 -17.82 19.29
N GLY A 67 27.66 -17.14 19.33
CA GLY A 67 27.76 -15.69 19.19
C GLY A 67 27.20 -15.20 17.86
N LEU A 68 27.51 -15.88 16.75
CA LEU A 68 26.98 -15.57 15.42
C LEU A 68 25.47 -15.79 15.33
N ILE A 69 24.94 -16.85 15.95
CA ILE A 69 23.49 -17.10 16.02
C ILE A 69 22.80 -15.98 16.82
N ILE A 70 23.31 -15.64 18.00
CA ILE A 70 22.77 -14.54 18.83
C ILE A 70 22.85 -13.22 18.07
N LEU A 71 23.95 -12.95 17.37
CA LEU A 71 24.12 -11.76 16.55
C LEU A 71 23.12 -11.72 15.38
N ALA A 72 22.89 -12.83 14.69
CA ALA A 72 21.89 -12.92 13.62
C ALA A 72 20.47 -12.69 14.15
N ILE A 73 20.13 -13.22 15.34
CA ILE A 73 18.85 -12.96 16.01
C ILE A 73 18.75 -11.49 16.44
N ALA A 74 19.84 -10.90 16.96
CA ALA A 74 19.88 -9.51 17.36
C ALA A 74 19.72 -8.58 16.15
N LEU A 75 20.41 -8.83 15.04
CA LEU A 75 20.33 -8.05 13.80
C LEU A 75 18.95 -8.16 13.15
N SER A 76 18.35 -9.35 13.13
CA SER A 76 16.99 -9.53 12.59
C SER A 76 15.90 -8.85 13.45
N ASN A 77 16.10 -8.77 14.77
CA ASN A 77 15.24 -7.96 15.64
C ASN A 77 15.56 -6.47 15.59
N LEU A 78 16.80 -6.09 15.29
CA LEU A 78 17.23 -4.70 15.16
C LEU A 78 16.58 -4.02 13.95
N SER A 79 16.34 -4.71 12.84
CA SER A 79 15.57 -4.14 11.72
C SER A 79 14.13 -3.82 12.12
N ARG A 80 13.51 -4.66 12.97
CA ARG A 80 12.21 -4.36 13.57
C ARG A 80 12.27 -3.17 14.52
N TRP A 81 13.35 -3.03 15.30
CA TRP A 81 13.53 -1.96 16.29
C TRP A 81 13.83 -0.60 15.66
N ILE A 82 14.58 -0.56 14.55
CA ILE A 82 14.87 0.68 13.80
C ILE A 82 13.61 1.22 13.10
N THR A 83 12.58 0.39 12.89
CA THR A 83 11.28 0.80 12.33
C THR A 83 10.35 1.46 13.37
N ILE A 84 10.77 1.62 14.64
CA ILE A 84 9.92 2.10 15.76
C ILE A 84 9.94 3.63 15.95
N ASN A 85 10.80 4.39 15.28
CA ASN A 85 10.70 5.86 15.28
C ASN A 85 9.81 6.34 14.12
N ARG A 86 8.53 5.98 14.19
CA ARG A 86 7.49 6.50 13.29
C ARG A 86 6.77 7.65 14.00
N PRO A 87 6.68 8.85 13.40
CA PRO A 87 6.07 9.99 14.06
C PRO A 87 4.63 9.64 14.44
N SER A 88 4.36 9.63 15.74
CA SER A 88 3.06 9.40 16.38
C SER A 88 2.12 10.61 16.26
N GLN A 89 2.39 11.52 15.33
CA GLN A 89 1.63 12.75 15.15
C GLN A 89 0.98 12.81 13.77
N VAL A 90 -0.34 12.87 13.78
CA VAL A 90 -1.15 13.27 12.63
C VAL A 90 -0.97 14.78 12.46
N GLN A 91 -0.08 15.20 11.57
CA GLN A 91 0.12 16.61 11.25
C GLN A 91 -0.50 16.94 9.89
N PRO A 92 -1.64 17.64 9.83
CA PRO A 92 -2.20 18.11 8.57
C PRO A 92 -1.28 19.19 7.98
N LYS A 93 -0.97 19.08 6.68
CA LYS A 93 -0.16 20.07 5.95
C LYS A 93 -0.86 20.49 4.67
N PRO A 94 -0.85 21.78 4.29
CA PRO A 94 -1.37 22.21 3.00
C PRO A 94 -0.68 21.46 1.87
N LEU A 95 -1.47 20.81 1.01
CA LEU A 95 -0.98 20.01 -0.09
C LEU A 95 -0.77 20.92 -1.30
N LYS A 96 0.48 21.09 -1.70
CA LYS A 96 0.85 21.85 -2.93
C LYS A 96 1.10 20.94 -4.13
N ALA A 97 1.43 19.67 -3.89
CA ALA A 97 1.71 18.71 -4.95
C ALA A 97 0.41 18.25 -5.64
N THR A 98 0.55 17.81 -6.89
CA THR A 98 -0.51 17.15 -7.65
C THR A 98 -0.08 15.73 -8.02
N PHE A 99 -1.02 14.80 -8.01
CA PHE A 99 -0.76 13.36 -8.14
C PHE A 99 -1.41 12.80 -9.41
N PRO A 100 -0.78 11.82 -10.08
CA PRO A 100 -1.35 11.10 -11.22
C PRO A 100 -2.68 10.39 -10.92
N GLY A 101 -2.83 9.83 -9.72
CA GLY A 101 -4.03 9.14 -9.28
C GLY A 101 -4.75 9.89 -8.16
N LEU A 102 -6.08 9.90 -8.21
CA LEU A 102 -6.93 10.46 -7.17
C LEU A 102 -8.11 9.54 -6.87
N ILE A 103 -8.29 9.14 -5.62
CA ILE A 103 -9.51 8.44 -5.17
C ILE A 103 -10.33 9.44 -4.36
N ILE A 104 -11.60 9.67 -4.72
CA ILE A 104 -12.48 10.58 -3.98
C ILE A 104 -13.81 9.92 -3.66
N ILE A 105 -14.46 10.36 -2.59
CA ILE A 105 -15.84 9.97 -2.28
C ILE A 105 -16.80 11.11 -2.60
N ALA A 106 -17.81 10.84 -3.43
CA ALA A 106 -18.85 11.80 -3.77
C ALA A 106 -19.91 11.88 -2.66
N SER A 107 -20.19 13.08 -2.17
CA SER A 107 -21.25 13.31 -1.18
C SER A 107 -22.65 13.40 -1.81
N PRO A 108 -23.70 12.97 -1.09
CA PRO A 108 -25.09 13.12 -1.53
C PRO A 108 -25.62 14.58 -1.44
N GLY A 109 -24.91 15.48 -0.76
CA GLY A 109 -25.33 16.88 -0.57
C GLY A 109 -25.28 17.75 -1.84
N LYS A 110 -26.01 18.87 -1.83
CA LYS A 110 -26.03 19.89 -2.90
C LYS A 110 -24.90 20.92 -2.70
N GLY A 111 -24.19 21.30 -3.76
CA GLY A 111 -23.16 22.36 -3.76
C GLY A 111 -21.93 22.04 -4.61
N ILE A 112 -20.90 22.90 -4.55
CA ILE A 112 -19.55 22.55 -5.02
C ILE A 112 -19.07 21.42 -4.12
N SER A 113 -19.07 20.19 -4.64
CA SER A 113 -18.63 19.05 -3.87
C SER A 113 -17.15 19.21 -3.53
N SER A 114 -16.76 18.79 -2.33
CA SER A 114 -15.33 18.63 -1.97
C SER A 114 -14.58 17.83 -3.04
N ALA A 115 -15.25 16.82 -3.60
CA ALA A 115 -14.81 16.05 -4.76
C ALA A 115 -14.42 16.92 -5.97
N ARG A 116 -15.23 17.93 -6.34
CA ARG A 116 -14.90 18.86 -7.42
C ARG A 116 -13.66 19.68 -7.09
N GLY A 117 -13.55 20.20 -5.87
CA GLY A 117 -12.38 20.97 -5.42
C GLY A 117 -11.09 20.14 -5.45
N ALA A 118 -11.16 18.86 -5.07
CA ALA A 118 -10.02 17.94 -5.16
C ALA A 118 -9.60 17.70 -6.62
N ILE A 119 -10.56 17.44 -7.52
CA ILE A 119 -10.28 17.29 -8.96
C ILE A 119 -9.66 18.58 -9.52
N GLU A 120 -10.22 19.76 -9.22
CA GLU A 120 -9.71 21.05 -9.72
C GLU A 120 -8.29 21.32 -9.21
N HIS A 121 -7.96 20.95 -7.97
CA HIS A 121 -6.60 21.06 -7.42
C HIS A 121 -5.60 20.16 -8.17
N HIS A 122 -5.97 18.91 -8.46
CA HIS A 122 -5.05 17.94 -9.07
C HIS A 122 -4.98 18.01 -10.60
N TRP A 123 -6.07 18.40 -11.27
CA TRP A 123 -6.14 18.53 -12.73
C TRP A 123 -5.83 19.95 -13.20
N SER A 124 -6.40 20.96 -12.55
CA SER A 124 -6.26 22.39 -12.89
C SER A 124 -6.38 22.68 -14.41
N GLY A 125 -7.36 22.05 -15.07
CA GLY A 125 -7.57 22.23 -16.50
C GLY A 125 -6.45 21.67 -17.39
N GLY A 126 -5.73 20.65 -16.94
CA GLY A 126 -4.63 20.01 -17.69
C GLY A 126 -3.23 20.45 -17.25
N ILE A 127 -3.11 21.45 -16.37
CA ILE A 127 -1.82 21.93 -15.85
C ILE A 127 -1.26 20.97 -14.78
N GLY A 128 -2.12 20.36 -13.99
CA GLY A 128 -1.73 19.41 -12.94
C GLY A 128 -1.36 18.02 -13.47
N ASN A 129 -0.94 17.14 -12.56
CA ASN A 129 -0.48 15.79 -12.91
C ASN A 129 -1.60 14.74 -13.02
N LEU A 130 -2.85 15.08 -12.69
CA LEU A 130 -3.93 14.11 -12.60
C LEU A 130 -4.22 13.44 -13.95
N LYS A 131 -4.19 12.12 -13.97
CA LYS A 131 -4.52 11.28 -15.14
C LYS A 131 -5.70 10.37 -14.88
N TYR A 132 -5.82 9.86 -13.65
CA TYR A 132 -6.85 8.92 -13.26
C TYR A 132 -7.55 9.40 -11.99
N CYS A 133 -8.88 9.45 -12.02
CA CYS A 133 -9.69 9.78 -10.86
C CYS A 133 -10.80 8.74 -10.65
N TRP A 134 -10.78 8.07 -9.50
CA TRP A 134 -11.81 7.13 -9.09
C TRP A 134 -12.76 7.80 -8.09
N ILE A 135 -14.03 7.90 -8.48
CA ILE A 135 -15.10 8.56 -7.73
C ILE A 135 -16.03 7.51 -7.14
N ILE A 136 -15.92 7.28 -5.83
CA ILE A 136 -16.78 6.34 -5.10
C ILE A 136 -18.07 7.06 -4.71
N CYS A 137 -19.21 6.49 -5.08
CA CYS A 137 -20.54 7.02 -4.84
C CYS A 137 -21.29 6.13 -3.85
N GLY A 138 -21.92 6.74 -2.85
CA GLY A 138 -22.76 6.05 -1.86
C GLY A 138 -24.24 6.16 -2.22
N GLY A 139 -24.75 5.24 -3.04
CA GLY A 139 -26.14 5.19 -3.46
C GLY A 139 -26.53 6.17 -4.58
N LYS A 140 -27.81 6.14 -4.94
CA LYS A 140 -28.35 6.78 -6.15
C LYS A 140 -28.18 8.30 -6.19
N GLU A 141 -28.35 8.97 -5.05
CA GLU A 141 -28.22 10.44 -4.97
C GLU A 141 -26.77 10.90 -5.16
N SER A 142 -25.82 10.26 -4.47
CA SER A 142 -24.38 10.51 -4.63
C SER A 142 -23.94 10.24 -6.09
N LEU A 143 -24.41 9.13 -6.68
CA LEU A 143 -24.13 8.81 -8.08
C LEU A 143 -24.70 9.85 -9.06
N LYS A 144 -25.92 10.33 -8.81
CA LYS A 144 -26.54 11.39 -9.62
C LYS A 144 -25.70 12.68 -9.56
N ASN A 145 -25.31 13.11 -8.36
CA ASN A 145 -24.50 14.31 -8.18
C ASN A 145 -23.11 14.17 -8.83
N ALA A 146 -22.47 12.99 -8.70
CA ALA A 146 -21.19 12.71 -9.35
C ALA A 146 -21.31 12.80 -10.88
N ARG A 147 -22.39 12.27 -11.47
CA ARG A 147 -22.66 12.39 -12.91
C ARG A 147 -22.85 13.84 -13.34
N GLU A 148 -23.61 14.63 -12.59
CA GLU A 148 -23.83 16.05 -12.90
C GLU A 148 -22.52 16.84 -12.82
N MET A 149 -21.70 16.57 -11.79
CA MET A 149 -20.36 17.16 -11.65
C MET A 149 -19.46 16.83 -12.85
N VAL A 150 -19.37 15.55 -13.23
CA VAL A 150 -18.50 15.12 -14.34
C VAL A 150 -19.00 15.61 -15.71
N LYS A 151 -20.32 15.66 -15.93
CA LYS A 151 -20.90 16.32 -17.11
C LYS A 151 -20.55 17.80 -17.18
N GLY A 152 -20.57 18.49 -16.03
CA GLY A 152 -20.19 19.90 -15.92
C GLY A 152 -18.71 20.16 -16.21
N LEU A 153 -17.84 19.14 -16.11
CA LEU A 153 -16.43 19.19 -16.47
C LEU A 153 -16.16 18.92 -17.98
N SER A 154 -17.21 18.76 -18.81
CA SER A 154 -17.15 18.56 -20.27
C SER A 154 -16.72 17.17 -20.76
N GLY A 155 -17.04 16.09 -20.03
CA GLY A 155 -16.71 14.71 -20.44
C GLY A 155 -17.74 14.03 -21.35
N LYS A 156 -17.26 13.21 -22.29
CA LYS A 156 -18.05 12.15 -22.94
C LYS A 156 -17.93 10.88 -22.09
N GLY A 157 -19.07 10.30 -21.70
CA GLY A 157 -19.11 9.11 -20.83
C GLY A 157 -19.53 7.85 -21.56
N GLN A 158 -18.96 6.71 -21.16
CA GLN A 158 -19.36 5.37 -21.58
C GLN A 158 -19.49 4.45 -20.36
N TRP A 159 -20.42 3.50 -20.45
CA TRP A 159 -20.60 2.46 -19.43
C TRP A 159 -19.61 1.33 -19.65
N ILE A 160 -18.91 0.90 -18.59
CA ILE A 160 -18.07 -0.29 -18.60
C ILE A 160 -18.89 -1.48 -18.08
N ASP A 161 -19.61 -1.29 -16.97
CA ASP A 161 -20.54 -2.28 -16.41
C ASP A 161 -21.72 -1.59 -15.68
N ASN A 162 -22.56 -2.34 -14.97
CA ASN A 162 -23.75 -1.81 -14.31
C ASN A 162 -23.44 -0.78 -13.19
N ASN A 163 -22.26 -0.85 -12.57
CA ASN A 163 -21.84 -0.04 -11.42
C ASN A 163 -20.64 0.87 -11.70
N GLU A 164 -20.04 0.74 -12.89
CA GLU A 164 -18.89 1.49 -13.36
C GLU A 164 -19.20 2.29 -14.63
N MET A 165 -18.87 3.59 -14.59
CA MET A 165 -18.79 4.43 -15.79
C MET A 165 -17.42 5.04 -15.92
N GLU A 166 -16.98 5.20 -17.15
CA GLU A 166 -15.76 5.92 -17.51
C GLU A 166 -16.09 7.19 -18.28
N TYR A 167 -15.41 8.29 -17.96
CA TYR A 167 -15.45 9.53 -18.71
C TYR A 167 -14.03 9.94 -19.07
N ILE A 168 -13.85 10.39 -20.30
CA ILE A 168 -12.57 10.94 -20.76
C ILE A 168 -12.75 12.44 -20.92
N LEU A 169 -11.92 13.19 -20.20
CA LEU A 169 -11.76 14.63 -20.35
C LEU A 169 -10.50 14.90 -21.16
N SER A 170 -10.66 15.52 -22.33
CA SER A 170 -9.52 16.03 -23.12
C SER A 170 -9.28 17.49 -22.74
N ASP A 171 -8.03 17.89 -22.57
CA ASP A 171 -7.68 19.30 -22.42
C ASP A 171 -8.08 20.07 -23.70
N HIS A 172 -8.61 21.28 -23.50
CA HIS A 172 -8.99 22.20 -24.57
C HIS A 172 -7.77 22.77 -25.32
N GLN A 173 -6.57 22.74 -24.72
CA GLN A 173 -5.33 23.28 -25.31
C GLN A 173 -4.36 22.20 -25.81
N ASP A 174 -4.35 21.01 -25.23
CA ASP A 174 -3.49 19.89 -25.62
C ASP A 174 -4.25 18.56 -25.70
N SER A 175 -4.49 18.05 -26.91
CA SER A 175 -5.26 16.83 -27.15
C SER A 175 -4.62 15.56 -26.58
N ASP A 176 -3.34 15.60 -26.20
CA ASP A 176 -2.60 14.44 -25.69
C ASP A 176 -2.75 14.26 -24.17
N ARG A 177 -3.23 15.28 -23.45
CA ARG A 177 -3.51 15.19 -22.01
C ARG A 177 -4.97 14.82 -21.77
N GLN A 178 -5.16 13.59 -21.29
CA GLN A 178 -6.47 13.04 -20.96
C GLN A 178 -6.58 12.74 -19.47
N LEU A 179 -7.73 13.09 -18.88
CA LEU A 179 -8.13 12.69 -17.55
C LEU A 179 -9.24 11.64 -17.65
N CYS A 180 -8.95 10.44 -17.19
CA CYS A 180 -9.90 9.34 -17.07
C CYS A 180 -10.60 9.39 -15.71
N LEU A 181 -11.92 9.50 -15.72
CA LEU A 181 -12.76 9.52 -14.53
C LEU A 181 -13.57 8.24 -14.45
N PHE A 182 -13.41 7.50 -13.37
CA PHE A 182 -14.15 6.26 -13.11
C PHE A 182 -15.15 6.48 -11.98
N LEU A 183 -16.43 6.31 -12.24
CA LEU A 183 -17.47 6.36 -11.20
C LEU A 183 -17.73 4.93 -10.72
N ARG A 184 -17.74 4.72 -9.41
CA ARG A 184 -18.07 3.44 -8.76
C ARG A 184 -19.20 3.63 -7.79
N ASN A 185 -20.32 2.94 -7.98
CA ASN A 185 -21.45 3.04 -7.07
C ASN A 185 -21.46 1.88 -6.06
N LEU A 186 -21.50 2.22 -4.76
CA LEU A 186 -21.87 1.29 -3.69
C LEU A 186 -23.35 1.48 -3.39
N GLU A 187 -24.18 0.50 -3.71
CA GLU A 187 -25.60 0.54 -3.39
C GLU A 187 -25.88 0.13 -1.94
N PRO A 188 -26.95 0.65 -1.31
CA PRO A 188 -27.40 0.15 -0.02
C PRO A 188 -27.68 -1.36 -0.03
N PRO A 189 -27.28 -2.09 1.03
CA PRO A 189 -26.70 -1.60 2.30
C PRO A 189 -25.17 -1.42 2.28
N ASN A 190 -24.49 -1.70 1.18
CA ASN A 190 -23.02 -1.76 1.11
C ASN A 190 -22.35 -0.39 1.29
N ASN A 191 -23.04 0.72 1.00
CA ASN A 191 -22.53 2.07 1.24
C ASN A 191 -22.41 2.42 2.74
N ASP A 192 -23.08 1.67 3.62
CA ASP A 192 -22.99 1.83 5.06
C ASP A 192 -22.04 0.80 5.73
N ASP A 193 -21.47 -0.11 4.95
CA ASP A 193 -20.45 -1.07 5.39
C ASP A 193 -19.03 -0.54 5.09
N PRO A 194 -18.21 -0.19 6.11
CA PRO A 194 -16.84 0.24 5.89
C PRO A 194 -15.97 -0.82 5.20
N ASN A 195 -16.28 -2.11 5.33
CA ASN A 195 -15.54 -3.20 4.70
C ASN A 195 -15.69 -3.17 3.18
N GLU A 196 -16.85 -2.80 2.67
CA GLU A 196 -17.09 -2.71 1.23
C GLU A 196 -16.32 -1.53 0.62
N THR A 197 -16.27 -0.39 1.32
CA THR A 197 -15.41 0.73 0.89
C THR A 197 -13.93 0.37 1.00
N PHE A 198 -13.52 -0.33 2.07
CA PHE A 198 -12.15 -0.82 2.24
C PHE A 198 -11.72 -1.72 1.08
N LYS A 199 -12.53 -2.73 0.73
CA LYS A 199 -12.25 -3.63 -0.41
C LYS A 199 -12.19 -2.87 -1.73
N LEU A 200 -13.14 -1.96 -1.96
CA LEU A 200 -13.17 -1.17 -3.18
C LEU A 200 -11.91 -0.32 -3.34
N VAL A 201 -11.48 0.39 -2.30
CA VAL A 201 -10.24 1.18 -2.33
C VAL A 201 -9.03 0.30 -2.60
N ASN A 202 -8.91 -0.87 -1.94
CA ASN A 202 -7.82 -1.81 -2.23
C ASN A 202 -7.84 -2.29 -3.69
N SER A 203 -9.01 -2.63 -4.23
CA SER A 203 -9.13 -3.05 -5.64
C SER A 203 -8.73 -1.95 -6.63
N ILE A 204 -8.92 -0.67 -6.26
CA ILE A 204 -8.46 0.46 -7.07
C ILE A 204 -6.93 0.52 -7.08
N TYR A 205 -6.27 0.38 -5.93
CA TYR A 205 -4.81 0.32 -5.85
C TYR A 205 -4.25 -0.87 -6.64
N GLU A 206 -4.83 -2.06 -6.48
CA GLU A 206 -4.43 -3.27 -7.23
C GLU A 206 -4.57 -3.08 -8.75
N LYS A 207 -5.67 -2.47 -9.20
CA LYS A 207 -5.87 -2.16 -10.62
C LYS A 207 -4.85 -1.13 -11.11
N ALA A 208 -4.62 -0.06 -10.35
CA ALA A 208 -3.68 0.99 -10.71
C ALA A 208 -2.23 0.46 -10.81
N GLU A 209 -1.83 -0.44 -9.90
CA GLU A 209 -0.54 -1.13 -9.95
C GLU A 209 -0.41 -1.98 -11.23
N SER A 210 -1.48 -2.69 -11.62
CA SER A 210 -1.49 -3.44 -12.88
C SER A 210 -1.37 -2.57 -14.14
N GLU A 211 -1.69 -1.28 -14.01
CA GLU A 211 -1.55 -0.25 -15.04
C GLU A 211 -0.24 0.54 -14.91
N GLY A 212 0.63 0.17 -13.96
CA GLY A 212 1.96 0.75 -13.77
C GLY A 212 1.99 2.03 -12.92
N ILE A 213 0.94 2.31 -12.14
CA ILE A 213 0.87 3.47 -11.24
C ILE A 213 1.24 3.00 -9.83
N ALA A 214 2.24 3.61 -9.22
CA ALA A 214 2.67 3.26 -7.87
C ALA A 214 1.70 3.79 -6.82
N SER A 215 1.63 3.16 -5.63
CA SER A 215 0.70 3.57 -4.57
C SER A 215 0.94 5.00 -4.10
N GLU A 216 2.20 5.45 -4.10
CA GLU A 216 2.63 6.79 -3.69
C GLU A 216 2.26 7.88 -4.71
N GLU A 217 1.89 7.46 -5.94
CA GLU A 217 1.40 8.34 -6.99
C GLU A 217 -0.12 8.54 -6.93
N ILE A 218 -0.78 7.91 -5.96
CA ILE A 218 -2.21 7.99 -5.73
C ILE A 218 -2.47 8.66 -4.38
N ILE A 219 -3.39 9.62 -4.38
CA ILE A 219 -3.87 10.24 -3.14
C ILE A 219 -5.37 10.03 -2.99
N ALA A 220 -5.81 9.72 -1.77
CA ALA A 220 -7.22 9.50 -1.46
C ALA A 220 -7.80 10.67 -0.65
N ASP A 221 -8.84 11.31 -1.20
CA ASP A 221 -9.64 12.35 -0.55
C ASP A 221 -10.83 11.75 0.21
N TYR A 222 -10.78 11.85 1.54
CA TYR A 222 -11.79 11.31 2.44
C TYR A 222 -12.79 12.36 2.96
N THR A 223 -12.87 13.53 2.32
CA THR A 223 -13.75 14.62 2.77
C THR A 223 -15.23 14.27 2.64
N GLY A 224 -15.57 13.52 1.59
CA GLY A 224 -16.95 13.21 1.23
C GLY A 224 -17.45 11.84 1.71
N GLY A 225 -18.71 11.55 1.38
CA GLY A 225 -19.35 10.28 1.68
C GLY A 225 -19.93 10.15 3.09
N THR A 226 -20.33 8.93 3.44
CA THR A 226 -20.79 8.62 4.80
C THR A 226 -19.59 8.40 5.72
N LYS A 227 -19.83 8.44 7.04
CA LYS A 227 -18.79 8.11 8.04
C LYS A 227 -18.25 6.69 7.85
N SER A 228 -19.10 5.74 7.49
CA SER A 228 -18.69 4.36 7.20
C SER A 228 -17.75 4.29 5.99
N MET A 229 -18.08 4.99 4.90
CA MET A 229 -17.21 5.04 3.72
C MET A 229 -15.86 5.70 4.04
N THR A 230 -15.89 6.82 4.77
CA THR A 230 -14.68 7.50 5.26
C THR A 230 -13.80 6.55 6.07
N ALA A 231 -14.39 5.80 7.01
CA ALA A 231 -13.65 4.84 7.82
C ALA A 231 -13.01 3.73 6.97
N GLY A 232 -13.75 3.17 6.00
CA GLY A 232 -13.23 2.16 5.08
C GLY A 232 -12.05 2.67 4.24
N MET A 233 -12.14 3.90 3.72
CA MET A 233 -11.07 4.53 2.94
C MET A 233 -9.82 4.80 3.79
N VAL A 234 -9.99 5.39 4.98
CA VAL A 234 -8.86 5.67 5.89
C VAL A 234 -8.16 4.38 6.31
N LEU A 235 -8.92 3.31 6.59
CA LEU A 235 -8.35 2.00 6.90
C LEU A 235 -7.60 1.38 5.72
N ALA A 236 -8.13 1.53 4.50
CA ALA A 236 -7.46 1.05 3.29
C ALA A 236 -6.16 1.82 3.01
N CYS A 237 -6.06 3.09 3.44
CA CYS A 237 -4.86 3.92 3.31
C CYS A 237 -4.05 3.98 4.61
N ALA A 238 -4.21 3.01 5.51
CA ALA A 238 -3.37 2.91 6.71
C ALA A 238 -1.92 2.46 6.39
N ASP A 239 -1.71 1.94 5.18
CA ASP A 239 -0.38 1.67 4.63
C ASP A 239 0.41 2.99 4.44
N PRO A 240 1.68 3.07 4.89
CA PRO A 240 2.49 4.28 4.78
C PRO A 240 2.69 4.79 3.34
N ASP A 241 2.56 3.94 2.34
CA ASP A 241 2.76 4.31 0.93
C ASP A 241 1.47 4.82 0.27
N ARG A 242 0.35 4.83 0.99
CA ARG A 242 -0.96 5.32 0.51
C ARG A 242 -1.29 6.67 1.12
N LEU A 243 -1.31 7.69 0.28
CA LEU A 243 -1.48 9.07 0.72
C LEU A 243 -2.95 9.41 0.98
N LEU A 244 -3.20 10.15 2.06
CA LEU A 244 -4.53 10.66 2.41
C LEU A 244 -4.57 12.18 2.36
N ALA A 245 -5.70 12.73 1.93
CA ALA A 245 -5.99 14.15 1.98
C ALA A 245 -7.45 14.43 2.34
N PHE A 246 -7.71 15.66 2.74
CA PHE A 246 -9.06 16.21 2.81
C PHE A 246 -9.06 17.67 2.36
N MET A 247 -10.21 18.13 1.89
CA MET A 247 -10.48 19.52 1.54
C MET A 247 -10.90 20.28 2.79
N ARG A 248 -10.01 21.14 3.29
CA ARG A 248 -10.30 22.02 4.42
C ARG A 248 -10.93 23.32 3.90
N PRO A 249 -12.11 23.74 4.39
CA PRO A 249 -12.67 25.03 3.98
C PRO A 249 -11.77 26.18 4.45
N GLU A 250 -11.65 27.22 3.62
CA GLU A 250 -10.87 28.41 3.96
C GLU A 250 -11.60 29.30 4.97
N ALA A 251 -12.93 29.31 4.91
CA ALA A 251 -13.78 30.06 5.82
C ALA A 251 -14.99 29.24 6.27
N TYR A 252 -15.55 29.67 7.40
CA TYR A 252 -16.78 29.12 7.96
C TYR A 252 -17.84 30.21 8.06
N THR A 253 -19.10 29.84 7.87
CA THR A 253 -20.25 30.70 8.14
C THR A 253 -20.38 30.98 9.64
N SER A 254 -21.22 31.94 10.02
CA SER A 254 -21.53 32.23 11.43
C SER A 254 -22.04 31.01 12.20
N ASP A 255 -22.66 30.07 11.51
CA ASP A 255 -23.26 28.86 12.07
C ASP A 255 -22.26 27.68 12.12
N GLY A 256 -20.99 27.90 11.75
CA GLY A 256 -19.92 26.92 11.80
C GLY A 256 -19.85 25.95 10.61
N TYR A 257 -20.65 26.16 9.56
CA TYR A 257 -20.56 25.37 8.33
C TYR A 257 -19.48 25.91 7.40
N ALA A 258 -18.99 25.09 6.47
CA ALA A 258 -18.09 25.56 5.42
C ALA A 258 -18.76 26.66 4.58
N ASP A 259 -18.05 27.77 4.37
CA ASP A 259 -18.51 28.82 3.46
C ASP A 259 -18.27 28.37 2.01
N LEU A 260 -19.34 27.96 1.33
CA LEU A 260 -19.30 27.46 -0.05
C LEU A 260 -18.94 28.54 -1.08
N THR A 261 -18.88 29.82 -0.70
CA THR A 261 -18.41 30.92 -1.57
C THR A 261 -16.90 31.06 -1.60
N LYS A 262 -16.20 30.39 -0.67
CA LYS A 262 -14.74 30.37 -0.57
C LYS A 262 -14.19 29.02 -1.04
N PRO A 263 -12.97 28.99 -1.61
CA PRO A 263 -12.35 27.75 -2.02
C PRO A 263 -12.01 26.88 -0.79
N SER A 264 -11.83 25.58 -1.04
CA SER A 264 -11.24 24.67 -0.07
C SER A 264 -9.76 24.45 -0.39
N ILE A 265 -8.96 24.22 0.64
CA ILE A 265 -7.52 23.96 0.55
C ILE A 265 -7.30 22.47 0.72
N ALA A 266 -6.72 21.82 -0.29
CA ALA A 266 -6.27 20.44 -0.19
C ALA A 266 -5.24 20.31 0.94
N THR A 267 -5.46 19.37 1.85
CA THR A 267 -4.63 19.19 3.04
C THR A 267 -4.24 17.73 3.15
N GLU A 268 -2.94 17.45 3.08
CA GLU A 268 -2.38 16.10 3.24
C GLU A 268 -2.43 15.69 4.71
N VAL A 269 -2.74 14.41 4.95
CA VAL A 269 -2.70 13.78 6.26
C VAL A 269 -1.75 12.60 6.21
N LYS A 270 -0.61 12.75 6.89
CA LYS A 270 0.34 11.66 7.05
C LYS A 270 -0.16 10.70 8.13
N VAL A 271 -0.61 9.54 7.68
CA VAL A 271 -0.96 8.40 8.53
C VAL A 271 0.24 7.47 8.63
N ASN A 272 0.64 7.11 9.84
CA ASN A 272 1.68 6.12 10.08
C ASN A 272 1.31 5.27 11.30
N PHE A 273 0.27 4.45 11.13
CA PHE A 273 -0.29 3.61 12.18
C PHE A 273 0.01 2.14 11.91
N GLN A 274 0.43 1.40 12.94
CA GLN A 274 0.44 -0.07 12.87
C GLN A 274 -0.86 -0.59 13.49
N VAL A 275 -1.71 -1.19 12.65
CA VAL A 275 -2.88 -1.91 13.14
C VAL A 275 -2.42 -3.24 13.72
N LYS A 276 -2.60 -3.43 15.02
CA LYS A 276 -2.32 -4.71 15.66
C LYS A 276 -3.44 -5.69 15.33
N ALA A 277 -3.10 -6.90 14.90
CA ALA A 277 -4.10 -7.95 14.69
C ALA A 277 -4.97 -8.11 15.94
N ALA A 278 -6.29 -8.07 15.75
CA ALA A 278 -7.23 -8.36 16.83
C ALA A 278 -6.96 -9.76 17.36
N LYS A 279 -6.92 -9.93 18.69
CA LYS A 279 -6.93 -11.27 19.28
C LYS A 279 -8.24 -11.95 18.82
N PRO A 280 -8.20 -13.24 18.43
CA PRO A 280 -9.42 -13.96 18.09
C PRO A 280 -10.40 -13.87 19.28
N PRO A 281 -11.71 -13.73 19.01
CA PRO A 281 -12.70 -13.75 20.07
C PRO A 281 -12.53 -15.04 20.87
N ARG A 282 -12.56 -14.92 22.20
CA ARG A 282 -12.52 -16.06 23.13
C ARG A 282 -13.85 -16.79 23.16
#